data_AF-D4YTE8-F1
#
_entry.id   AF-D4YTE8-F1
#
_cell.length_a   1.000
_cell.length_b   1.000
_cell.length_c   1.000
_cell.angle_alpha   90.00
_cell.angle_beta   90.00
_cell.angle_gamma   90.00
#
_symmetry.space_group_name_H-M   'P 1'
#
loop_
_entity.id
_entity.type
_entity.pdbx_description
1 polymer ?
#
loop_
_entity_poly.entity_id
_entity_poly.type
_entity_poly.pdbx_seq_one_letter_code
_entity_poly.pdbx_strand_id
1 'polypeptide(L)'
;MWPTTIQVIFVIALGLPVYIYYELKYQKSGLHEQLQHAWWIIVYLVGMSLMSYCGSSGFGGQDWIKYPWDFVLIIVVSLLFYYWGIHTSKNKPDPAAVKINQKTQ
;
A
#
# COMPACT_ATOMS: atom_id res chain seq x y z
N MET A 1 -15.80 -3.14 -13.02
CA MET A 1 -14.68 -2.36 -12.44
C MET A 1 -13.45 -3.24 -12.23
N TRP A 2 -13.63 -4.52 -11.94
CA TRP A 2 -12.78 -5.56 -12.54
C TRP A 2 -12.91 -5.47 -14.08
N PRO A 3 -11.83 -5.52 -14.88
CA PRO A 3 -10.44 -5.78 -14.52
C PRO A 3 -9.61 -4.50 -14.22
N THR A 4 -10.22 -3.32 -14.27
CA THR A 4 -9.52 -2.02 -14.14
C THR A 4 -8.76 -1.88 -12.82
N THR A 5 -9.26 -2.45 -11.72
CA THR A 5 -8.58 -2.43 -10.40
C THR A 5 -7.19 -3.07 -10.46
N ILE A 6 -7.05 -4.22 -11.14
CA ILE A 6 -5.77 -4.91 -11.23
C ILE A 6 -4.79 -4.17 -12.14
N GLN A 7 -5.32 -3.52 -13.18
CA GLN A 7 -4.52 -2.67 -14.07
C GLN A 7 -3.94 -1.48 -13.30
N VAL A 8 -4.74 -0.80 -12.48
CA VAL A 8 -4.27 0.32 -11.65
C VAL A 8 -3.22 -0.13 -10.65
N ILE A 9 -3.42 -1.27 -9.98
CA ILE A 9 -2.42 -1.86 -9.07
C ILE A 9 -1.11 -2.14 -9.81
N PHE A 10 -1.19 -2.67 -11.03
CA PHE A 10 -0.01 -2.97 -11.84
C PHE A 10 0.76 -1.69 -12.23
N VAL A 11 0.06 -0.62 -12.59
CA VAL A 11 0.66 0.69 -12.88
C VAL A 11 1.35 1.27 -11.63
N ILE A 12 0.72 1.16 -10.46
CA ILE A 12 1.33 1.60 -9.18
C ILE A 12 2.57 0.73 -8.87
N ALA A 13 2.48 -0.59 -9.08
CA ALA A 13 3.58 -1.51 -8.87
C ALA A 13 4.78 -1.23 -9.80
N LEU A 14 4.55 -0.73 -11.02
CA LEU A 14 5.61 -0.27 -11.93
C LEU A 14 6.34 0.99 -11.42
N GLY A 15 5.74 1.77 -10.53
CA GLY A 15 6.44 2.85 -9.85
C GLY A 15 7.53 2.34 -8.88
N LEU A 16 7.35 1.14 -8.33
CA LEU A 16 8.27 0.53 -7.37
C LEU A 16 9.67 0.24 -7.95
N PRO A 17 9.83 -0.39 -9.14
CA PRO A 17 11.16 -0.60 -9.73
C PRO A 17 11.86 0.70 -10.10
N VAL A 18 11.12 1.74 -10.52
CA VAL A 18 11.69 3.07 -10.77
C VAL A 18 12.25 3.66 -9.47
N TYR A 19 11.49 3.58 -8.38
CA TYR A 19 11.93 4.01 -7.06
C TYR A 19 13.17 3.25 -6.59
N ILE A 20 13.15 1.90 -6.67
CA ILE A 20 14.29 1.06 -6.29
C ILE A 20 15.55 1.42 -7.09
N TYR A 21 15.42 1.66 -8.41
CA TYR A 21 16.55 2.05 -9.25
C TYR A 21 17.18 3.37 -8.80
N TYR A 22 16.36 4.38 -8.53
CA TYR A 22 16.85 5.68 -8.07
C TYR A 22 17.45 5.61 -6.66
N GLU A 23 16.80 4.89 -5.76
CA GLU A 23 17.25 4.73 -4.39
C GLU A 23 18.61 4.03 -4.35
N LEU A 24 18.78 2.88 -5.03
CA LEU A 24 20.05 2.17 -5.12
C LEU A 24 21.20 3.04 -5.66
N LYS A 25 20.89 3.96 -6.57
CA LYS A 25 21.88 4.78 -7.27
C LYS A 25 22.25 6.07 -6.54
N TYR A 26 21.30 6.71 -5.84
CA TYR A 26 21.48 8.04 -5.25
C TYR A 26 21.35 8.10 -3.73
N GLN A 27 20.51 7.25 -3.14
CA GLN A 27 20.23 7.24 -1.71
C GLN A 27 20.71 5.91 -1.11
N LYS A 28 21.87 5.91 -0.45
CA LYS A 28 22.26 4.79 0.44
C LYS A 28 21.41 4.74 1.73
N SER A 29 20.18 5.23 1.66
CA SER A 29 19.16 5.12 2.70
C SER A 29 18.64 3.68 2.72
N GLY A 30 18.29 3.14 3.88
CA GLY A 30 17.90 1.74 4.03
C GLY A 30 16.65 1.35 3.24
N LEU A 31 16.83 0.92 1.99
CA LEU A 31 15.79 0.41 1.08
C LEU A 31 14.91 -0.65 1.73
N HIS A 32 15.55 -1.58 2.46
CA HIS A 32 14.87 -2.68 3.10
C HIS A 32 13.88 -2.19 4.16
N GLU A 33 14.24 -1.16 4.92
CA GLU A 33 13.38 -0.57 5.95
C GLU A 33 12.21 0.20 5.31
N GLN A 34 12.46 0.94 4.22
CA GLN A 34 11.39 1.64 3.49
C GLN A 34 10.41 0.68 2.82
N LEU A 35 10.89 -0.42 2.22
CA LEU A 35 10.05 -1.46 1.65
C LEU A 35 9.24 -2.21 2.72
N GLN A 36 9.85 -2.52 3.87
CA GLN A 36 9.13 -3.12 5.00
C GLN A 36 7.99 -2.20 5.48
N HIS A 37 8.21 -0.88 5.44
CA HIS A 37 7.22 0.10 5.84
C HIS A 37 6.12 0.30 4.81
N ALA A 38 6.42 0.12 3.52
CA ALA A 38 5.43 0.13 2.46
C ALA A 38 4.66 -1.19 2.32
N TRP A 39 5.06 -2.26 3.01
CA TRP A 39 4.49 -3.59 2.80
C TRP A 39 2.98 -3.67 3.07
N TRP A 40 2.49 -2.93 4.07
CA TRP A 40 1.06 -2.93 4.43
C TRP A 40 0.17 -2.44 3.27
N ILE A 41 0.64 -1.48 2.46
CA ILE A 41 -0.16 -0.92 1.36
C ILE A 41 -0.25 -1.89 0.17
N ILE A 42 0.81 -2.66 -0.08
CA ILE A 42 0.81 -3.70 -1.11
C ILE A 42 -0.16 -4.81 -0.71
N VAL A 43 -0.07 -5.27 0.54
CA VAL A 43 -0.99 -6.30 1.06
C VAL A 43 -2.44 -5.78 1.08
N TYR A 44 -2.67 -4.50 1.40
CA TYR A 44 -3.99 -3.87 1.32
C TYR A 44 -4.55 -3.86 -0.10
N LEU A 45 -3.76 -3.44 -1.09
CA LEU A 45 -4.17 -3.40 -2.49
C LEU A 45 -4.51 -4.80 -3.02
N VAL A 46 -3.71 -5.81 -2.68
CA VAL A 46 -3.98 -7.21 -3.03
C VAL A 46 -5.25 -7.72 -2.33
N GLY A 47 -5.39 -7.46 -1.03
CA GLY A 47 -6.58 -7.84 -0.26
C GLY A 47 -7.86 -7.21 -0.79
N MET A 48 -7.82 -5.91 -1.14
CA MET A 48 -8.92 -5.20 -1.78
C MET A 48 -9.23 -5.76 -3.17
N SER A 49 -8.21 -6.14 -3.95
CA SER A 49 -8.42 -6.78 -5.24
C SER A 49 -9.08 -8.16 -5.10
N LEU A 50 -8.65 -8.97 -4.13
CA LEU A 50 -9.25 -10.27 -3.85
C LEU A 50 -10.68 -10.14 -3.31
N MET A 51 -10.95 -9.15 -2.45
CA MET A 51 -12.31 -8.83 -2.03
C MET A 51 -13.17 -8.38 -3.21
N SER A 52 -12.66 -7.54 -4.09
CA SER A 52 -13.39 -7.13 -5.30
C SER A 52 -13.67 -8.30 -6.24
N TYR A 53 -12.88 -9.39 -6.18
CA TYR A 53 -13.10 -10.62 -6.94
C TYR A 53 -14.11 -11.55 -6.26
N CYS A 54 -14.04 -11.69 -4.93
CA CYS A 54 -14.90 -12.59 -4.14
C CYS A 54 -16.21 -11.95 -3.65
N GLY A 55 -16.35 -10.63 -3.75
CA GLY A 55 -17.46 -9.84 -3.19
C GLY A 55 -18.76 -9.93 -4.00
N SER A 56 -19.81 -9.29 -3.48
CA SER A 56 -21.17 -9.33 -4.03
C SER A 56 -21.28 -8.72 -5.43
N SER A 57 -22.36 -9.04 -6.15
CA SER A 57 -22.72 -8.49 -7.46
C SER A 57 -22.70 -6.95 -7.55
N GLY A 58 -22.79 -6.24 -6.42
CA GLY A 58 -22.61 -4.78 -6.35
C GLY A 58 -21.19 -4.26 -6.64
N PHE A 59 -20.14 -5.09 -6.44
CA PHE A 59 -18.74 -4.77 -6.75
C PHE A 59 -18.20 -5.50 -8.00
N GLY A 60 -19.00 -6.43 -8.54
CA GLY A 60 -18.68 -7.20 -9.76
C GLY A 60 -18.02 -8.56 -9.51
N GLY A 61 -18.15 -9.13 -8.31
CA GLY A 61 -17.65 -10.47 -7.94
C GLY A 61 -18.73 -11.57 -7.86
N GLN A 62 -18.30 -12.80 -7.58
CA GLN A 62 -19.04 -14.08 -7.70
C GLN A 62 -20.20 -14.31 -6.69
N ASP A 63 -20.73 -13.27 -6.03
CA ASP A 63 -21.90 -13.35 -5.12
C ASP A 63 -21.78 -14.35 -3.96
N TRP A 64 -20.56 -14.65 -3.49
CA TRP A 64 -20.32 -15.56 -2.36
C TRP A 64 -20.64 -14.93 -0.99
N ILE A 65 -20.50 -13.61 -0.85
CA ILE A 65 -20.80 -12.87 0.38
C ILE A 65 -21.96 -11.94 0.10
N LYS A 66 -23.14 -12.31 0.62
CA LYS A 66 -24.37 -11.57 0.41
C LYS A 66 -24.39 -10.31 1.28
N TYR A 67 -24.85 -9.21 0.69
CA TYR A 67 -25.13 -7.97 1.41
C TYR A 67 -26.00 -8.27 2.65
N PRO A 68 -25.72 -7.71 3.85
CA PRO A 68 -24.78 -6.61 4.16
C PRO A 68 -23.42 -7.04 4.75
N TRP A 69 -23.12 -8.35 4.84
CA TRP A 69 -21.92 -8.85 5.51
C TRP A 69 -20.61 -8.42 4.85
N ASP A 70 -20.64 -8.13 3.55
CA ASP A 70 -19.51 -7.63 2.77
C ASP A 70 -18.95 -6.31 3.34
N PHE A 71 -19.83 -5.40 3.77
CA PHE A 71 -19.42 -4.12 4.36
C PHE A 71 -18.73 -4.29 5.72
N VAL A 72 -19.23 -5.21 6.56
CA VAL A 72 -18.61 -5.48 7.87
C VAL A 72 -17.21 -6.04 7.69
N LEU A 73 -17.03 -6.94 6.72
CA LEU A 73 -15.73 -7.52 6.38
C LEU A 73 -14.75 -6.43 5.92
N ILE A 74 -15.18 -5.55 5.01
CA ILE A 74 -14.36 -4.43 4.51
C ILE A 74 -13.96 -3.49 5.65
N ILE A 75 -14.88 -3.15 6.55
CA ILE A 75 -14.61 -2.28 7.70
C ILE A 75 -13.54 -2.91 8.59
N VAL A 76 -13.70 -4.17 8.97
CA VAL A 76 -12.73 -4.88 9.83
C VAL A 76 -11.37 -4.94 9.17
N VAL A 77 -11.30 -5.29 7.88
CA VAL A 77 -10.04 -5.37 7.15
C VAL A 77 -9.39 -4.00 7.01
N SER A 78 -10.15 -2.95 6.70
CA SER A 78 -9.65 -1.58 6.63
C SER A 78 -9.05 -1.12 7.96
N LEU A 79 -9.71 -1.43 9.10
CA LEU A 79 -9.20 -1.14 10.43
C LEU A 79 -7.89 -1.87 10.75
N LEU A 80 -7.76 -3.15 10.37
CA LEU A 80 -6.52 -3.89 10.54
C LEU A 80 -5.36 -3.26 9.76
N PHE A 81 -5.59 -2.89 8.49
CA PHE A 81 -4.58 -2.23 7.67
C PHE A 81 -4.23 -0.83 8.16
N TYR A 82 -5.20 -0.07 8.64
CA TYR A 82 -4.98 1.24 9.25
C TYR A 82 -4.07 1.13 10.48
N TYR A 83 -4.36 0.19 11.38
CA TYR A 83 -3.52 -0.05 12.57
C TYR A 83 -2.11 -0.47 12.19
N TRP A 84 -1.97 -1.37 11.21
CA TRP A 84 -0.67 -1.82 10.72
C TRP A 84 0.13 -0.67 10.08
N GLY A 85 -0.51 0.18 9.28
CA GLY A 85 0.14 1.35 8.66
C GLY A 85 0.66 2.35 9.68
N ILE A 86 -0.11 2.62 10.75
CA ILE A 86 0.32 3.52 11.83
C ILE A 86 1.51 2.92 12.60
N HIS A 87 1.43 1.63 12.93
CA HIS A 87 2.49 0.97 13.69
C HIS A 87 3.82 0.90 12.92
N THR A 88 3.73 0.90 11.59
CA THR A 88 4.91 0.84 10.71
C THR A 88 5.40 2.24 10.30
N SER A 89 4.78 3.33 10.76
CA SER A 89 5.27 4.68 10.45
C SER A 89 6.54 5.02 11.27
N LYS A 90 7.61 5.49 10.61
CA LYS A 90 8.83 5.92 11.32
C LYS A 90 8.59 7.24 12.04
N ASN A 91 8.93 7.26 13.33
CA ASN A 91 8.90 8.48 14.15
C ASN A 91 10.16 9.36 14.04
N LYS A 92 11.13 9.03 13.16
CA LYS A 92 12.39 9.77 13.05
C LYS A 92 12.56 10.38 11.67
N PRO A 93 12.87 11.69 11.57
CA PRO A 93 13.15 12.33 10.29
C PRO A 93 14.39 11.73 9.65
N ASP A 94 14.36 11.61 8.32
CA ASP A 94 15.48 11.08 7.53
C ASP A 94 16.75 11.92 7.77
N PRO A 95 17.87 11.31 8.22
CA PRO A 95 19.13 12.02 8.42
C PRO A 95 19.65 12.72 7.16
N ALA A 96 19.25 12.27 5.96
CA ALA A 96 19.53 12.98 4.72
C ALA A 96 18.82 14.34 4.67
N ALA A 97 17.54 14.41 5.04
CA ALA A 97 16.75 15.65 5.07
C ALA A 97 17.30 16.68 6.08
N VAL A 98 17.79 16.20 7.23
CA VAL A 98 18.43 17.06 8.25
C VAL A 98 19.70 17.74 7.68
N LYS A 99 20.50 17.02 6.90
CA LYS A 99 21.73 17.56 6.27
C LYS A 99 21.45 18.64 5.21
N ILE A 100 20.36 18.54 4.47
CA ILE A 100 19.99 19.54 3.43
C ILE A 100 19.51 20.84 4.10
N ASN A 101 18.69 20.72 5.15
CA ASN A 101 18.22 21.88 5.92
C ASN A 101 19.40 22.64 6.56
N GLN A 102 20.38 21.93 7.13
CA GLN A 102 21.57 22.54 7.73
C GLN A 102 22.48 23.24 6.71
N LYS A 103 22.44 22.85 5.44
CA LYS A 103 23.26 23.48 4.38
C LYS A 103 22.68 24.80 3.86
N THR A 104 21.45 25.13 4.27
CA THR A 104 20.67 26.27 3.78
C THR A 104 20.52 27.36 4.85
N GLN A 105 21.02 27.15 6.07
CA GLN A 105 21.24 28.18 7.10
C GLN A 105 22.70 28.65 7.08
#